data_AF-A0AAD6F3S3-F1
#
_entry.id   AF-A0AAD6F3S3-F1
#
_cell.length_a   1.000
_cell.length_b   1.000
_cell.length_c   1.000
_cell.angle_alpha   90.00
_cell.angle_beta   90.00
_cell.angle_gamma   90.00
#
_symmetry.space_group_name_H-M   'P 1'
#
loop_
_entity.id
_entity.type
_entity.pdbx_description
1 polymer ?
#
loop_
_entity_poly.entity_id
_entity_poly.type
_entity_poly.pdbx_seq_one_letter_code
_entity_poly.pdbx_strand_id
1 'polypeptide(L)'
;MEDVVFLLLCVSSAAAAQLCAPDASNGYKVRLSILTALGDEAYVWNDSEMFLFRAALAFAMRTADGQNYNVSNVLVCDETPRVSFWFVVTSPLNPTLLVERRQVEEAVRKSRNRINSAFMLTDNTLEFLGIPPTLAAPVPPSSPPG
;
A
#
# COMPACT_ATOMS: atom_id res chain seq x y z
N MET A 1 -34.80 -1.38 -22.87
CA MET A 1 -34.42 -1.40 -21.43
C MET A 1 -32.93 -1.76 -21.28
N GLU A 2 -32.12 -1.46 -22.30
CA GLU A 2 -30.71 -1.89 -22.38
C GLU A 2 -29.76 -0.67 -22.43
N ASP A 3 -30.24 0.50 -22.86
CA ASP A 3 -29.43 1.74 -22.95
C ASP A 3 -29.16 2.42 -21.60
N VAL A 4 -30.04 2.24 -20.60
CA VAL A 4 -29.88 2.85 -19.27
C VAL A 4 -28.82 2.10 -18.45
N VAL A 5 -28.66 0.79 -18.69
CA VAL A 5 -27.70 -0.07 -17.99
C VAL A 5 -26.26 0.29 -18.39
N PHE A 6 -26.03 0.66 -19.64
CA PHE A 6 -24.71 1.03 -20.14
C PHE A 6 -24.23 2.40 -19.62
N LEU A 7 -25.14 3.36 -19.44
CA LEU A 7 -24.84 4.67 -18.87
C LEU A 7 -24.53 4.60 -17.36
N LEU A 8 -25.17 3.68 -16.64
CA LEU A 8 -24.91 3.48 -15.20
C LEU A 8 -23.55 2.82 -14.90
N LEU A 9 -23.02 2.00 -15.83
CA LEU A 9 -21.72 1.34 -15.65
C LEU A 9 -20.51 2.26 -15.89
N CYS A 10 -20.68 3.38 -16.60
CA CYS A 10 -19.60 4.36 -16.83
C CYS A 10 -19.34 5.27 -15.62
N VAL A 11 -20.32 5.41 -14.70
CA VAL A 11 -20.19 6.32 -13.55
C VAL A 11 -19.32 5.73 -12.45
N SER A 12 -19.27 4.40 -12.34
CA SER A 12 -18.58 3.68 -11.25
C SER A 12 -17.05 3.82 -11.30
N SER A 13 -16.46 3.80 -12.49
CA SER A 13 -15.01 3.90 -12.68
C SER A 13 -14.48 5.33 -12.53
N ALA A 14 -15.29 6.34 -12.87
CA ALA A 14 -14.93 7.75 -12.71
C ALA A 14 -14.81 8.16 -11.24
N ALA A 15 -15.69 7.64 -10.36
CA ALA A 15 -15.69 8.00 -8.94
C ALA A 15 -14.42 7.53 -8.20
N ALA A 16 -13.89 6.35 -8.53
CA ALA A 16 -12.64 5.86 -7.95
C ALA A 16 -11.41 6.63 -8.48
N ALA A 17 -11.42 7.02 -9.76
CA ALA A 17 -10.39 7.87 -10.36
C ALA A 17 -10.34 9.29 -9.77
N GLN A 18 -11.42 9.74 -9.11
CA GLN A 18 -11.49 11.07 -8.51
C GLN A 18 -10.86 11.17 -7.12
N LEU A 19 -10.69 10.05 -6.42
CA LEU A 19 -10.14 10.01 -5.06
C LEU A 19 -8.63 9.70 -5.01
N CYS A 20 -8.13 8.90 -5.96
CA CYS A 20 -6.71 8.60 -6.08
C CYS A 20 -6.15 9.27 -7.35
N ALA A 21 -5.25 10.22 -7.15
CA ALA A 21 -4.46 10.83 -8.21
C ALA A 21 -3.01 11.01 -7.74
N PRO A 22 -2.03 11.04 -8.66
CA PRO A 22 -0.66 11.41 -8.34
C PRO A 22 -0.62 12.74 -7.57
N ASP A 23 0.22 12.79 -6.52
CA ASP A 23 0.42 13.98 -5.68
C ASP A 23 -0.83 14.52 -4.98
N ALA A 24 -1.92 13.74 -4.93
CA ALA A 24 -3.09 14.08 -4.12
C ALA A 24 -2.70 14.28 -2.65
N SER A 25 -3.35 15.21 -1.95
CA SER A 25 -2.97 15.59 -0.59
C SER A 25 -2.91 14.41 0.38
N ASN A 26 -3.83 13.44 0.28
CA ASN A 26 -3.85 12.22 1.11
C ASN A 26 -3.21 11.01 0.41
N GLY A 27 -2.57 11.22 -0.74
CA GLY A 27 -1.90 10.19 -1.53
C GLY A 27 -0.47 9.93 -1.06
N TYR A 28 -0.05 8.69 -1.24
CA TYR A 28 1.31 8.24 -0.97
C TYR A 28 1.85 7.50 -2.18
N LYS A 29 3.03 7.92 -2.63
CA LYS A 29 3.77 7.18 -3.63
C LYS A 29 4.56 6.05 -2.98
N VAL A 30 4.46 4.87 -3.55
CA VAL A 30 5.20 3.67 -3.16
C VAL A 30 6.19 3.32 -4.26
N ARG A 31 7.40 2.92 -3.86
CA ARG A 31 8.42 2.40 -4.77
C ARG A 31 8.90 1.05 -4.28
N LEU A 32 8.91 0.08 -5.18
CA LEU A 32 9.43 -1.25 -4.91
C LEU A 32 10.69 -1.50 -5.73
N SER A 33 11.74 -1.95 -5.07
CA SER A 33 13.02 -2.35 -5.68
C SER A 33 13.23 -3.86 -5.50
N ILE A 34 12.30 -4.66 -6.05
CA ILE A 34 12.25 -6.12 -5.86
C ILE A 34 13.53 -6.80 -6.39
N LEU A 35 13.95 -6.46 -7.61
CA LEU A 35 15.17 -7.01 -8.20
C LEU A 35 16.42 -6.66 -7.36
N THR A 36 16.48 -5.45 -6.82
CA THR A 36 17.58 -5.02 -5.93
C THR A 36 17.59 -5.81 -4.62
N ALA A 37 16.40 -6.16 -4.10
CA ALA A 37 16.28 -6.90 -2.84
C ALA A 37 16.60 -8.40 -3.00
N LEU A 38 16.13 -9.02 -4.09
CA LEU A 38 16.06 -10.47 -4.22
C LEU A 38 16.92 -11.07 -5.34
N GLY A 39 17.50 -10.23 -6.21
CA GLY A 39 18.32 -10.70 -7.33
C GLY A 39 17.58 -11.71 -8.20
N ASP A 40 18.15 -12.90 -8.39
CA ASP A 40 17.59 -13.95 -9.22
C ASP A 40 16.32 -14.59 -8.64
N GLU A 41 16.04 -14.39 -7.34
CA GLU A 41 14.82 -14.87 -6.66
C GLU A 41 13.67 -13.85 -6.73
N ALA A 42 13.84 -12.76 -7.50
CA ALA A 42 12.83 -11.72 -7.64
C ALA A 42 11.53 -12.26 -8.23
N TYR A 43 10.44 -12.11 -7.47
CA TYR A 43 9.10 -12.44 -7.94
C TYR A 43 8.55 -11.37 -8.89
N VAL A 44 7.59 -11.76 -9.73
CA VAL A 44 6.92 -10.86 -10.65
C VAL A 44 5.83 -10.10 -9.92
N TRP A 45 5.87 -8.77 -10.00
CA TRP A 45 4.78 -7.93 -9.51
C TRP A 45 3.55 -8.07 -10.42
N ASN A 46 2.48 -8.67 -9.91
CA ASN A 46 1.24 -8.94 -10.62
C ASN A 46 0.01 -8.60 -9.74
N ASP A 47 -1.19 -8.87 -10.24
CA ASP A 47 -2.44 -8.58 -9.52
C ASP A 47 -2.55 -9.29 -8.16
N SER A 48 -1.92 -10.45 -7.99
CA SER A 48 -1.90 -11.16 -6.70
C SER A 48 -1.00 -10.47 -5.69
N GLU A 49 0.17 -9.98 -6.12
CA GLU A 49 1.05 -9.15 -5.29
C GLU A 49 0.40 -7.80 -4.93
N MET A 50 -0.30 -7.19 -5.89
CA MET A 50 -1.08 -5.97 -5.65
C MET A 50 -2.21 -6.22 -4.64
N PHE A 51 -2.92 -7.34 -4.74
CA PHE A 51 -3.93 -7.74 -3.76
C PHE A 51 -3.30 -7.93 -2.37
N LEU A 52 -2.17 -8.63 -2.28
CA LEU A 52 -1.44 -8.84 -1.03
C LEU A 52 -1.00 -7.49 -0.42
N PHE A 53 -0.56 -6.54 -1.24
CA PHE A 53 -0.14 -5.21 -0.78
C PHE A 53 -1.30 -4.43 -0.16
N ARG A 54 -2.43 -4.39 -0.86
CA ARG A 54 -3.65 -3.76 -0.35
C ARG A 54 -4.16 -4.47 0.92
N ALA A 55 -4.04 -5.79 1.00
CA ALA A 55 -4.38 -6.55 2.20
C ALA A 55 -3.45 -6.23 3.39
N ALA A 56 -2.14 -6.11 3.16
CA ALA A 56 -1.17 -5.73 4.18
C ALA A 56 -1.42 -4.31 4.72
N LEU A 57 -1.80 -3.36 3.84
CA LEU A 57 -2.21 -2.02 4.26
C LEU A 57 -3.53 -2.02 5.02
N ALA A 58 -4.55 -2.73 4.54
CA ALA A 58 -5.82 -2.85 5.26
C ALA A 58 -5.62 -3.49 6.65
N PHE A 59 -4.73 -4.47 6.76
CA PHE A 59 -4.30 -5.06 8.01
C PHE A 59 -3.62 -4.03 8.94
N ALA A 60 -2.73 -3.20 8.40
CA ALA A 60 -2.07 -2.15 9.16
C ALA A 60 -3.08 -1.14 9.73
N MET A 61 -4.05 -0.72 8.91
CA MET A 61 -5.13 0.19 9.31
C MET A 61 -6.00 -0.44 10.42
N ARG A 62 -6.45 -1.69 10.25
CA ARG A 62 -7.19 -2.45 11.29
C ARG A 62 -6.44 -2.47 12.62
N THR A 63 -5.12 -2.66 12.57
CA THR A 63 -4.26 -2.76 13.76
C THR A 63 -4.03 -1.40 14.44
N ALA A 64 -4.25 -0.30 13.72
CA ALA A 64 -4.05 1.05 14.23
C ALA A 64 -5.28 1.58 14.97
N ASP A 65 -6.49 1.44 14.39
CA ASP A 65 -7.72 2.08 14.91
C ASP A 65 -8.86 1.09 15.23
N GLY A 66 -8.69 -0.21 14.96
CA GLY A 66 -9.68 -1.26 15.25
C GLY A 66 -10.87 -1.30 14.30
N GLN A 67 -10.92 -0.48 13.25
CA GLN A 67 -12.02 -0.48 12.27
C GLN A 67 -11.85 -1.59 11.23
N ASN A 68 -12.96 -2.02 10.60
CA ASN A 68 -12.98 -3.13 9.64
C ASN A 68 -12.56 -2.74 8.22
N TYR A 69 -11.32 -2.26 8.02
CA TYR A 69 -10.79 -1.99 6.67
C TYR A 69 -10.72 -3.23 5.80
N ASN A 70 -10.99 -3.12 4.50
CA ASN A 70 -10.84 -4.19 3.52
C ASN A 70 -9.85 -3.74 2.43
N VAL A 71 -9.42 -4.67 1.58
CA VAL A 71 -8.64 -4.42 0.37
C VAL A 71 -9.28 -3.32 -0.48
N SER A 72 -10.62 -3.28 -0.57
CA SER A 72 -11.37 -2.25 -1.30
C SER A 72 -11.21 -0.84 -0.72
N ASN A 73 -10.83 -0.69 0.55
CA ASN A 73 -10.56 0.60 1.16
C ASN A 73 -9.18 1.18 0.79
N VAL A 74 -8.29 0.37 0.21
CA VAL A 74 -7.01 0.84 -0.32
C VAL A 74 -7.19 1.05 -1.80
N LEU A 75 -7.23 2.30 -2.26
CA LEU A 75 -7.33 2.62 -3.69
C LEU A 75 -5.92 2.85 -4.22
N VAL A 76 -5.61 2.24 -5.37
CA VAL A 76 -4.29 2.34 -6.02
C VAL A 76 -4.48 2.96 -7.40
N CYS A 77 -3.56 3.85 -7.79
CA CYS A 77 -3.58 4.54 -9.08
C CYS A 77 -2.17 4.77 -9.62
N ASP A 78 -2.06 5.07 -10.92
CA ASP A 78 -0.80 5.43 -11.59
C ASP A 78 0.30 4.37 -11.40
N GLU A 79 -0.05 3.10 -11.63
CA GLU A 79 0.90 1.99 -11.60
C GLU A 79 1.83 2.02 -12.81
N THR A 80 3.12 1.84 -12.56
CA THR A 80 4.19 1.94 -13.57
C THR A 80 4.93 0.62 -13.73
N PRO A 81 5.52 0.34 -14.90
CA PRO A 81 6.28 -0.90 -15.14
C PRO A 81 7.48 -1.11 -14.22
N ARG A 82 8.06 -0.04 -13.67
CA ARG A 82 9.15 -0.10 -12.68
C ARG A 82 8.66 -0.38 -11.25
N VAL A 83 7.38 -0.75 -11.10
CA VAL A 83 6.70 -1.02 -9.83
C VAL A 83 6.77 0.19 -8.89
N SER A 84 6.17 1.27 -9.36
CA SER A 84 5.75 2.39 -8.52
C SER A 84 4.30 2.73 -8.80
N PHE A 85 3.59 3.13 -7.75
CA PHE A 85 2.18 3.49 -7.81
C PHE A 85 1.85 4.42 -6.64
N TRP A 86 0.68 5.03 -6.72
CA TRP A 86 0.10 5.83 -5.66
C TRP A 86 -1.00 5.07 -4.96
N PHE A 87 -1.17 5.30 -3.65
CA PHE A 87 -2.34 4.83 -2.94
C PHE A 87 -2.94 5.90 -2.03
N VAL A 88 -4.24 5.75 -1.79
CA VAL A 88 -5.01 6.43 -0.73
C VAL A 88 -5.80 5.39 0.05
N VAL A 89 -6.21 5.74 1.27
CA VAL A 89 -7.07 4.90 2.10
C VAL A 89 -8.41 5.60 2.29
N THR A 90 -9.51 4.89 2.08
CA THR A 90 -10.87 5.39 2.35
C THR A 90 -11.42 4.83 3.66
N SER A 91 -12.34 5.57 4.27
CA SER A 91 -12.99 5.13 5.51
C SER A 91 -13.85 3.88 5.26
N PRO A 92 -13.79 2.87 6.15
CA PRO A 92 -14.66 1.69 6.06
C PRO A 92 -16.11 2.03 6.36
N LEU A 93 -16.37 3.16 7.04
CA LEU A 93 -17.72 3.65 7.34
C LEU A 93 -18.29 4.51 6.21
N ASN A 94 -17.41 5.15 5.43
CA ASN A 94 -17.80 5.95 4.26
C ASN A 94 -16.72 5.91 3.17
N PRO A 95 -16.89 5.08 2.13
CA PRO A 95 -15.90 4.91 1.07
C PRO A 95 -15.60 6.17 0.24
N THR A 96 -16.39 7.23 0.37
CA THR A 96 -16.16 8.51 -0.31
C THR A 96 -15.19 9.42 0.44
N LEU A 97 -14.90 9.12 1.71
CA LEU A 97 -14.00 9.91 2.56
C LEU A 97 -12.64 9.25 2.64
N LEU A 98 -11.59 10.06 2.43
CA LEU A 98 -10.21 9.63 2.63
C LEU A 98 -9.85 9.70 4.11
N VAL A 99 -9.09 8.72 4.57
CA VAL A 99 -8.47 8.73 5.89
C VAL A 99 -7.38 9.80 5.91
N GLU A 100 -7.26 10.51 7.03
CA GLU A 100 -6.27 11.57 7.17
C GLU A 100 -4.85 11.03 7.07
N ARG A 101 -3.95 11.84 6.48
CA ARG A 101 -2.54 11.46 6.31
C ARG A 101 -1.91 10.89 7.57
N ARG A 102 -2.00 11.64 8.67
CA ARG A 102 -1.39 11.30 9.96
C ARG A 102 -1.76 9.90 10.43
N GLN A 103 -3.03 9.50 10.25
CA GLN A 103 -3.52 8.19 10.66
C GLN A 103 -2.93 7.08 9.78
N VAL A 104 -2.86 7.30 8.46
CA VAL A 104 -2.24 6.36 7.52
C VAL A 104 -0.74 6.22 7.82
N GLU A 105 -0.03 7.33 8.04
CA GLU A 105 1.41 7.32 8.35
C GLU A 105 1.69 6.57 9.65
N GLU A 106 0.91 6.80 10.70
CA GLU A 106 1.03 6.07 11.97
C GLU A 106 0.77 4.58 11.81
N ALA A 107 -0.27 4.20 11.06
CA ALA A 107 -0.60 2.80 10.79
C ALA A 107 0.52 2.08 10.03
N VAL A 108 1.04 2.70 8.97
CA VAL A 108 2.16 2.19 8.18
C VAL A 108 3.42 2.09 9.04
N ARG A 109 3.76 3.11 9.83
CA ARG A 109 4.94 3.07 10.72
C ARG A 109 4.85 1.93 11.74
N LYS A 110 3.69 1.78 12.40
CA LYS A 110 3.47 0.73 13.41
C LYS A 110 3.56 -0.69 12.82
N SER A 111 3.18 -0.84 11.56
CA SER A 111 3.14 -2.14 10.87
C SER A 111 4.28 -2.36 9.88
N ARG A 112 5.24 -1.42 9.78
CA ARG A 112 6.25 -1.37 8.70
C ARG A 112 7.02 -2.68 8.57
N ASN A 113 7.50 -3.24 9.69
CA ASN A 113 8.21 -4.52 9.69
C ASN A 113 7.35 -5.65 9.12
N ARG A 114 6.06 -5.74 9.50
CA ARG A 114 5.17 -6.81 9.01
C ARG A 114 4.85 -6.64 7.53
N ILE A 115 4.66 -5.40 7.08
CA ILE A 115 4.45 -5.09 5.66
C ILE A 115 5.70 -5.51 4.87
N ASN A 116 6.88 -5.04 5.27
CA ASN A 116 8.15 -5.36 4.63
C ASN A 116 8.38 -6.88 4.56
N SER A 117 8.18 -7.60 5.66
CA SER A 117 8.35 -9.06 5.72
C SER A 117 7.38 -9.81 4.82
N ALA A 118 6.15 -9.32 4.60
CA ALA A 118 5.20 -9.96 3.70
C ALA A 118 5.69 -10.00 2.24
N PHE A 119 6.59 -9.10 1.87
CA PHE A 119 7.17 -8.99 0.53
C PHE A 119 8.65 -9.39 0.47
N MET A 120 9.23 -9.85 1.60
CA MET A 120 10.68 -10.08 1.72
C MET A 120 11.52 -8.82 1.37
N LEU A 121 10.95 -7.64 1.61
CA LEU A 121 11.60 -6.36 1.34
C LEU A 121 12.05 -5.70 2.66
N THR A 122 12.77 -4.59 2.52
CA THR A 122 13.26 -3.77 3.62
C THR A 122 12.77 -2.34 3.45
N ASP A 123 13.04 -1.48 4.42
CA ASP A 123 12.70 -0.06 4.29
C ASP A 123 13.37 0.65 3.10
N ASN A 124 14.49 0.12 2.62
CA ASN A 124 15.21 0.66 1.46
C ASN A 124 14.69 0.11 0.13
N THR A 125 13.96 -1.01 0.14
CA THR A 125 13.47 -1.67 -1.07
C THR A 125 11.95 -1.66 -1.18
N LEU A 126 11.24 -1.29 -0.12
CA LEU A 126 9.83 -0.91 -0.08
C LEU A 126 9.69 0.47 0.56
N GLU A 127 9.70 1.49 -0.29
CA GLU A 127 9.70 2.89 0.14
C GLU A 127 8.29 3.46 0.08
N PHE A 128 7.86 4.07 1.19
CA PHE A 128 6.66 4.90 1.27
C PHE A 128 7.11 6.36 1.31
N LEU A 129 6.99 7.09 0.19
CA LEU A 129 7.48 8.47 0.13
C LEU A 129 6.74 9.36 1.13
N GLY A 130 7.52 10.10 1.93
CA GLY A 130 7.00 10.92 3.03
C GLY A 130 6.88 10.18 4.38
N ILE A 131 7.03 8.85 4.41
CA ILE A 131 7.03 8.07 5.65
C ILE A 131 8.44 7.54 5.91
N PRO A 132 9.20 8.16 6.83
CA PRO A 132 10.59 7.80 7.03
C PRO A 132 10.73 6.33 7.46
N PRO A 133 11.85 5.69 7.08
CA PRO A 133 12.13 4.30 7.42
C PRO A 133 12.13 4.09 8.94
N THR A 134 11.90 2.86 9.36
CA THR A 134 12.15 2.46 10.75
C THR A 134 13.64 2.50 11.03
N LEU A 135 14.01 2.83 12.26
CA LEU A 135 15.40 2.70 12.68
C LEU A 135 15.77 1.22 12.60
N ALA A 136 16.86 0.91 11.89
CA ALA A 136 17.34 -0.46 11.78
C ALA A 136 17.50 -1.05 13.19
N ALA A 137 16.98 -2.27 13.39
CA ALA A 137 17.23 -2.99 14.63
C ALA A 137 18.75 -3.20 14.78
N PRO A 138 19.32 -3.07 15.99
CA PRO A 138 20.72 -3.38 16.21
C PRO A 138 21.04 -4.80 15.74
N VAL A 139 22.10 -4.98 14.96
CA VAL A 139 22.56 -6.30 14.54
C VAL A 139 22.99 -7.07 15.80
N PRO A 140 22.37 -8.23 16.11
CA PRO A 140 22.81 -9.02 17.25
C PRO A 140 24.27 -9.46 17.04
N PRO A 141 25.12 -9.44 18.07
CA PRO A 141 26.51 -9.84 17.93
C PRO A 141 26.58 -11.30 17.44
N SER A 142 27.39 -11.55 16.41
CA SER A 142 27.66 -12.90 15.92
C SER A 142 28.26 -13.72 17.06
N SER A 143 27.55 -14.74 17.53
CA SER A 143 28.10 -15.73 18.44
C SER A 143 29.30 -16.42 17.77
N PRO A 144 30.47 -16.51 18.42
CA PRO A 144 31.62 -17.22 17.86
C PRO A 144 31.30 -18.70 17.62
N PRO A 145 31.91 -19.37 16.63
CA PRO A 145 31.80 -20.81 16.50
C PRO A 145 32.41 -21.47 17.74
N GLY A 146 31.61 -22.31 18.42
CA GLY A 146 32.02 -23.13 19.55
C GLY A 146 32.64 -24.46 19.13
#